data_AF-A0A1I7W2W4-F1
#
_entry.id   AF-A0A1I7W2W4-F1
#
_cell.length_a   1.000
_cell.length_b   1.000
_cell.length_c   1.000
_cell.angle_alpha   90.00
_cell.angle_beta   90.00
_cell.angle_gamma   90.00
#
_symmetry.space_group_name_H-M   'P 1'
#
loop_
_entity.id
_entity.type
_entity.pdbx_description
1 polymer ?
#
loop_
_entity_poly.entity_id
_entity_poly.type
_entity_poly.pdbx_seq_one_letter_code
_entity_poly.pdbx_strand_id
1 'polypeptide(L)'
;MPAVYNLIVSQKTWNGDQLAIHLFAYKELLRLVKELDMNQIEEVMDVTSICLKKENELPSLDLLRVSAELLSVIEGKAELFAGKKLIQKEWSINFRIIIRRLLQTPAIALATPSTSKEALGQYLPILFELSDELVFLIGSHWFESDPDFLLLLSSMSSIRLQEVFHNQTSIKEAFVHGRLHCHFARYGEYANILPDDKATILCGTLRESAIYTCEYYHNCEENSDDFKKVIISTFQFLCIYIDFGGLLTLPLDYTKNLGEVLLRLAVSCCEISLVPLECLAKVICELPNLPNTTLDTITDALRKCNNKLNEEDVVRILDTLHVQLQGSIPSRKWCPTISLHKVTELLQQIKSRQEYAK
;
A
#
# COMPACT_ATOMS: atom_id res chain seq x y z
N MET A 1 31.19 -2.80 4.08
CA MET A 1 30.33 -2.96 2.89
C MET A 1 31.06 -3.61 1.71
N PRO A 2 32.21 -3.10 1.20
CA PRO A 2 32.81 -3.64 -0.03
C PRO A 2 33.18 -5.12 0.04
N ALA A 3 33.66 -5.60 1.20
CA ALA A 3 34.03 -7.01 1.37
C ALA A 3 32.83 -7.98 1.27
N VAL A 4 31.67 -7.61 1.83
CA VAL A 4 30.46 -8.46 1.80
C VAL A 4 29.83 -8.43 0.41
N TYR A 5 29.71 -7.24 -0.18
CA TYR A 5 29.26 -7.08 -1.57
C TYR A 5 30.13 -7.90 -2.54
N ASN A 6 31.45 -7.71 -2.50
CA ASN A 6 32.39 -8.45 -3.36
C ASN A 6 32.28 -9.97 -3.15
N LEU A 7 32.07 -10.43 -1.92
CA LEU A 7 31.85 -11.84 -1.65
C LEU A 7 30.59 -12.38 -2.34
N ILE A 8 29.47 -11.64 -2.25
CA ILE A 8 28.19 -12.02 -2.87
C ILE A 8 28.33 -12.13 -4.38
N VAL A 9 28.89 -11.10 -5.03
CA VAL A 9 28.91 -11.00 -6.50
C VAL A 9 30.03 -11.80 -7.17
N SER A 10 31.13 -12.09 -6.46
CA SER A 10 32.25 -12.86 -7.04
C SER A 10 32.00 -14.37 -7.10
N GLN A 11 31.05 -14.88 -6.32
CA GLN A 11 30.72 -16.31 -6.32
C GLN A 11 29.78 -16.67 -7.46
N LYS A 12 30.13 -17.72 -8.21
CA LYS A 12 29.35 -18.19 -9.36
C LYS A 12 28.12 -19.01 -8.98
N THR A 13 28.12 -19.66 -7.83
CA THR A 13 27.06 -20.58 -7.40
C THR A 13 26.83 -20.45 -5.91
N TRP A 14 25.56 -20.27 -5.53
CA TRP A 14 25.14 -20.16 -4.14
C TRP A 14 24.22 -21.30 -3.73
N ASN A 15 24.44 -21.80 -2.51
CA ASN A 15 23.38 -22.43 -1.72
C ASN A 15 22.47 -21.31 -1.16
N GLY A 16 21.15 -21.50 -1.21
CA GLY A 16 20.18 -20.46 -0.83
C GLY A 16 20.33 -19.97 0.60
N ASP A 17 20.52 -20.89 1.56
CA ASP A 17 20.64 -20.54 2.98
C ASP A 17 21.97 -19.85 3.28
N GLN A 18 23.05 -20.25 2.59
CA GLN A 18 24.34 -19.57 2.69
C GLN A 18 24.25 -18.14 2.14
N LEU A 19 23.62 -17.95 0.98
CA LEU A 19 23.42 -16.62 0.42
C LEU A 19 22.54 -15.76 1.34
N ALA A 20 21.53 -16.34 1.99
CA ALA A 20 20.66 -15.63 2.92
C ALA A 20 21.45 -15.00 4.08
N ILE A 21 22.43 -15.72 4.65
CA ILE A 21 23.31 -15.20 5.71
C ILE A 21 24.10 -13.98 5.23
N HIS A 22 24.67 -14.05 4.02
CA HIS A 22 25.44 -12.94 3.47
C HIS A 22 24.55 -11.76 3.07
N LEU A 23 23.35 -12.03 2.55
CA LEU A 23 22.38 -10.99 2.21
C LEU A 23 21.87 -10.27 3.46
N PHE A 24 21.72 -11.01 4.58
CA PHE A 24 21.39 -10.43 5.87
C PHE A 24 22.48 -9.46 6.33
N ALA A 25 23.74 -9.89 6.30
CA ALA A 25 24.87 -9.03 6.64
C ALA A 25 24.95 -7.79 5.72
N TYR A 26 24.70 -7.97 4.42
CA TYR A 26 24.67 -6.87 3.46
C TYR A 26 23.55 -5.86 3.77
N LYS A 27 22.33 -6.34 4.04
CA LYS A 27 21.19 -5.53 4.46
C LYS A 27 21.48 -4.72 5.73
N GLU A 28 22.05 -5.34 6.77
CA GLU A 28 22.39 -4.60 8.00
C GLU A 28 23.48 -3.54 7.76
N LEU A 29 24.45 -3.81 6.88
CA LEU A 29 25.42 -2.79 6.47
C LEU A 29 24.77 -1.67 5.66
N LEU A 30 23.80 -1.99 4.79
CA LEU A 30 23.04 -1.00 4.04
C LEU A 30 22.25 -0.08 4.96
N ARG A 31 21.73 -0.56 6.09
CA ARG A 31 21.06 0.31 7.08
C ARG A 31 21.96 1.41 7.64
N LEU A 32 23.27 1.16 7.72
CA LEU A 32 24.23 2.11 8.30
C LEU A 32 24.72 3.19 7.33
N VAL A 33 24.63 2.97 6.02
CA VAL A 33 25.06 3.97 5.02
C VAL A 33 24.00 5.02 4.74
N LYS A 34 24.46 6.24 4.44
CA LYS A 34 23.58 7.36 4.10
C LYS A 34 23.08 7.30 2.66
N GLU A 35 23.96 6.90 1.74
CA GLU A 35 23.67 6.83 0.32
C GLU A 35 23.76 5.39 -0.18
N LEU A 36 22.92 5.07 -1.16
CA LEU A 36 22.83 3.76 -1.78
C LEU A 36 23.63 3.74 -3.09
N ASP A 37 24.46 2.72 -3.27
CA ASP A 37 25.09 2.42 -4.56
C ASP A 37 24.16 1.51 -5.37
N MET A 38 23.51 2.08 -6.37
CA MET A 38 22.52 1.37 -7.17
C MET A 38 23.11 0.25 -8.02
N ASN A 39 24.36 0.37 -8.48
CA ASN A 39 24.98 -0.70 -9.25
C ASN A 39 25.24 -1.91 -8.35
N GLN A 40 25.67 -1.67 -7.11
CA GLN A 40 25.86 -2.74 -6.13
C GLN A 40 24.53 -3.42 -5.78
N ILE A 41 23.46 -2.65 -5.62
CA ILE A 41 22.12 -3.19 -5.37
C ILE A 41 21.66 -4.05 -6.55
N GLU A 42 21.78 -3.55 -7.78
CA GLU A 42 21.39 -4.29 -8.99
C GLU A 42 22.11 -5.64 -9.08
N GLU A 43 23.44 -5.65 -8.94
CA GLU A 43 24.22 -6.88 -9.02
C GLU A 43 23.88 -7.89 -7.91
N VAL A 44 23.67 -7.41 -6.68
CA VAL A 44 23.24 -8.26 -5.56
C VAL A 44 21.85 -8.86 -5.82
N MET A 45 20.93 -8.06 -6.37
CA MET A 45 19.58 -8.53 -6.71
C MET A 45 19.61 -9.52 -7.88
N ASP A 46 20.49 -9.35 -8.86
CA ASP A 46 20.71 -10.31 -9.95
C ASP A 46 21.16 -11.66 -9.41
N VAL A 47 22.21 -11.70 -8.59
CA VAL A 47 22.70 -12.93 -7.94
C VAL A 47 21.61 -13.61 -7.11
N THR A 48 20.88 -12.82 -6.32
CA THR A 48 19.77 -13.31 -5.48
C THR A 48 18.67 -13.93 -6.33
N SER A 49 18.23 -13.25 -7.39
CA SER A 49 17.16 -13.72 -8.26
C SER A 49 17.53 -15.02 -8.99
N ILE A 50 18.78 -15.16 -9.43
CA ILE A 50 19.30 -16.37 -10.07
C ILE A 50 19.30 -17.54 -9.09
N CYS A 51 19.73 -17.30 -7.84
CA CYS A 51 19.73 -18.33 -6.81
C CYS A 51 18.31 -18.83 -6.49
N LEU A 52 17.32 -17.94 -6.48
CA LEU A 52 15.91 -18.26 -6.22
C LEU A 52 15.18 -18.93 -7.39
N LYS A 53 15.63 -18.71 -8.63
CA LYS A 53 14.95 -19.19 -9.86
C LYS A 53 15.01 -20.71 -10.06
N LYS A 54 15.79 -21.45 -9.28
CA LYS A 54 15.96 -22.92 -9.42
C LYS A 54 14.60 -23.62 -9.61
N GLU A 55 14.37 -24.17 -10.81
CA GLU A 55 13.03 -24.56 -11.27
C GLU A 55 12.49 -25.81 -10.57
N ASN A 56 13.38 -26.71 -10.15
CA ASN A 56 13.04 -28.05 -9.65
C ASN A 56 12.89 -28.14 -8.12
N GLU A 57 13.12 -27.04 -7.40
CA GLU A 57 13.13 -27.02 -5.94
C GLU A 57 12.36 -25.81 -5.41
N LEU A 58 11.82 -25.93 -4.20
CA LEU A 58 11.31 -24.76 -3.48
C LEU A 58 12.49 -23.86 -3.10
N PRO A 59 12.42 -22.54 -3.37
CA PRO A 59 13.47 -21.62 -2.99
C PRO A 59 13.58 -21.51 -1.47
N SER A 60 14.79 -21.21 -0.98
CA SER A 60 15.01 -20.99 0.45
C SER A 60 14.08 -19.90 0.99
N LEU A 61 13.32 -20.24 2.03
CA LEU A 61 12.41 -19.34 2.71
C LEU A 61 13.16 -18.17 3.36
N ASP A 62 14.32 -18.44 3.95
CA ASP A 62 15.15 -17.42 4.57
C ASP A 62 15.72 -16.46 3.52
N LEU A 63 16.09 -16.98 2.34
CA LEU A 63 16.53 -16.14 1.23
C LEU A 63 15.40 -15.23 0.72
N LEU A 64 14.18 -15.74 0.60
CA LEU A 64 13.00 -14.91 0.25
C LEU A 64 12.74 -13.84 1.33
N ARG A 65 12.77 -14.22 2.61
CA ARG A 65 12.55 -13.31 3.73
C ARG A 65 13.55 -12.15 3.73
N VAL A 66 14.84 -12.48 3.67
CA VAL A 66 15.89 -11.45 3.69
C VAL A 66 15.90 -10.62 2.41
N SER A 67 15.42 -11.16 1.28
CA SER A 67 15.18 -10.38 0.06
C SER A 67 14.08 -9.34 0.27
N ALA A 68 12.97 -9.70 0.92
CA ALA A 68 11.89 -8.75 1.25
C ALA A 68 12.39 -7.65 2.19
N GLU A 69 13.09 -8.03 3.26
CA GLU A 69 13.65 -7.08 4.21
C GLU A 69 14.72 -6.17 3.58
N LEU A 70 15.51 -6.69 2.64
CA LEU A 70 16.46 -5.90 1.87
C LEU A 70 15.73 -4.86 1.03
N LEU A 71 14.72 -5.26 0.26
CA LEU A 71 13.95 -4.33 -0.56
C LEU A 71 13.29 -3.23 0.28
N SER A 72 12.74 -3.59 1.45
CA SER A 72 12.18 -2.64 2.41
C SER A 72 13.20 -1.61 2.93
N VAL A 73 14.44 -2.05 3.22
CA VAL A 73 15.52 -1.12 3.58
C VAL A 73 15.86 -0.17 2.44
N ILE A 74 15.78 -0.65 1.19
CA ILE A 74 16.08 0.17 0.04
C ILE A 74 14.93 1.16 -0.24
N GLU A 75 13.66 0.72 -0.12
CA GLU A 75 12.47 1.58 -0.14
C GLU A 75 12.62 2.74 0.86
N GLY A 76 12.92 2.44 2.13
CA GLY A 76 13.00 3.45 3.19
C GLY A 76 14.13 4.47 3.04
N LYS A 77 15.04 4.28 2.06
CA LYS A 77 16.18 5.16 1.79
C LYS A 77 16.14 5.83 0.43
N ALA A 78 15.34 5.32 -0.49
CA ALA A 78 15.25 5.86 -1.82
C ALA A 78 14.11 6.87 -1.88
N GLU A 79 14.44 8.16 -1.80
CA GLU A 79 13.44 9.21 -1.91
C GLU A 79 12.73 9.23 -3.27
N LEU A 80 13.29 8.63 -4.33
CA LEU A 80 12.61 8.35 -5.59
C LEU A 80 13.47 7.40 -6.43
N PHE A 81 13.03 6.14 -6.58
CA PHE A 81 13.54 5.27 -7.62
C PHE A 81 13.15 5.80 -9.00
N ALA A 82 14.08 5.78 -9.94
CA ALA A 82 13.75 5.88 -11.36
C ALA A 82 13.12 4.55 -11.83
N GLY A 83 11.93 4.21 -11.30
CA GLY A 83 11.28 2.89 -11.42
C GLY A 83 11.19 2.35 -12.85
N LYS A 84 11.08 3.23 -13.85
CA LYS A 84 11.08 2.85 -15.27
C LYS A 84 12.35 2.11 -15.74
N LYS A 85 13.52 2.36 -15.14
CA LYS A 85 14.78 1.66 -15.51
C LYS A 85 14.86 0.23 -14.96
N LEU A 86 14.10 -0.08 -13.91
CA LEU A 86 14.16 -1.36 -13.22
C LEU A 86 13.22 -2.41 -13.82
N ILE A 87 12.14 -1.98 -14.50
CA ILE A 87 11.14 -2.88 -15.13
C ILE A 87 11.79 -3.91 -16.07
N GLN A 88 12.87 -3.51 -16.76
CA GLN A 88 13.54 -4.34 -17.77
C GLN A 88 14.76 -5.10 -17.23
N LYS A 89 15.05 -5.01 -15.93
CA LYS A 89 16.18 -5.72 -15.33
C LYS A 89 15.85 -7.19 -15.13
N GLU A 90 16.81 -8.07 -15.37
CA GLU A 90 16.60 -9.51 -15.30
C GLU A 90 16.14 -9.97 -13.92
N TRP A 91 16.69 -9.41 -12.83
CA TRP A 91 16.24 -9.73 -11.48
C TRP A 91 14.74 -9.48 -11.28
N SER A 92 14.21 -8.35 -11.74
CA SER A 92 12.80 -7.99 -11.62
C SER A 92 11.89 -9.02 -12.30
N ILE A 93 12.27 -9.46 -13.50
CA ILE A 93 11.56 -10.50 -14.26
C ILE A 93 11.63 -11.83 -13.52
N ASN A 94 12.82 -12.20 -13.03
CA ASN A 94 13.02 -13.45 -12.31
C ASN A 94 12.18 -13.50 -11.02
N PHE A 95 12.15 -12.43 -10.23
CA PHE A 95 11.29 -12.36 -9.04
C PHE A 95 9.81 -12.54 -9.40
N ARG A 96 9.33 -11.93 -10.50
CA ARG A 96 7.96 -12.12 -10.96
C ARG A 96 7.66 -13.60 -11.23
N ILE A 97 8.54 -14.27 -11.97
CA ILE A 97 8.42 -15.69 -12.30
C ILE A 97 8.40 -16.55 -11.03
N ILE A 98 9.32 -16.27 -10.08
CA ILE A 98 9.42 -17.00 -8.81
C ILE A 98 8.14 -16.84 -7.99
N ILE A 99 7.67 -15.61 -7.79
CA ILE A 99 6.46 -15.32 -7.02
C ILE A 99 5.24 -15.98 -7.67
N ARG A 100 5.07 -15.79 -8.99
CA ARG A 100 3.97 -16.42 -9.74
C ARG A 100 3.97 -17.94 -9.54
N ARG A 101 5.10 -18.60 -9.74
CA ARG A 101 5.23 -20.06 -9.59
C ARG A 101 4.82 -20.51 -8.18
N LEU A 102 5.26 -19.79 -7.15
CA LEU A 102 4.96 -20.16 -5.77
C LEU A 102 3.49 -19.92 -5.41
N LEU A 103 2.90 -18.82 -5.88
CA LEU A 103 1.46 -18.56 -5.72
C LEU A 103 0.59 -19.59 -6.46
N GLN A 104 1.08 -20.15 -7.56
CA GLN A 104 0.39 -21.22 -8.30
C GLN A 104 0.63 -22.62 -7.71
N THR A 105 1.51 -22.76 -6.70
CA THR A 105 1.80 -24.06 -6.08
C THR A 105 0.72 -24.36 -5.04
N PRO A 106 -0.16 -25.37 -5.23
CA PRO A 106 -1.32 -25.58 -4.38
C PRO A 106 -0.97 -25.82 -2.90
N ALA A 107 0.17 -26.47 -2.63
CA ALA A 107 0.64 -26.72 -1.27
C ALA A 107 1.04 -25.45 -0.50
N ILE A 108 1.30 -24.36 -1.21
CA ILE A 108 1.57 -23.02 -0.66
C ILE A 108 0.26 -22.22 -0.63
N ALA A 109 -0.48 -22.21 -1.75
CA ALA A 109 -1.70 -21.41 -1.90
C ALA A 109 -2.87 -21.86 -1.01
N LEU A 110 -2.96 -23.15 -0.68
CA LEU A 110 -4.08 -23.75 0.07
C LEU A 110 -3.65 -24.29 1.45
N ALA A 111 -2.51 -23.85 1.99
CA ALA A 111 -2.01 -24.36 3.27
C ALA A 111 -3.02 -24.09 4.39
N THR A 112 -3.70 -25.13 4.88
CA THR A 112 -4.69 -25.04 5.96
C THR A 112 -4.01 -24.91 7.34
N PRO A 113 -4.57 -24.13 8.28
CA PRO A 113 -3.91 -23.81 9.55
C PRO A 113 -3.69 -24.98 10.51
N SER A 114 -4.27 -26.16 10.28
CA SER A 114 -4.52 -27.15 11.34
C SER A 114 -3.80 -28.49 11.23
N THR A 115 -2.93 -28.73 10.25
CA THR A 115 -2.16 -29.99 10.19
C THR A 115 -0.71 -29.78 9.78
N SER A 116 0.18 -29.71 10.77
CA SER A 116 1.64 -29.98 10.72
C SER A 116 2.48 -29.47 9.52
N LYS A 117 1.98 -28.52 8.73
CA LYS A 117 2.65 -27.83 7.62
C LYS A 117 2.85 -26.35 7.92
N GLU A 118 3.26 -26.05 9.15
CA GLU A 118 3.61 -24.70 9.58
C GLU A 118 4.68 -24.04 8.68
N ALA A 119 5.49 -24.82 7.95
CA ALA A 119 6.56 -24.30 7.10
C ALA A 119 6.09 -23.74 5.73
N LEU A 120 5.03 -24.29 5.11
CA LEU A 120 4.64 -23.88 3.75
C LEU A 120 3.72 -22.67 3.75
N GLY A 121 2.88 -22.51 4.78
CA GLY A 121 2.06 -21.30 4.95
C GLY A 121 2.90 -20.03 5.15
N GLN A 122 4.15 -20.18 5.61
CA GLN A 122 5.08 -19.04 5.80
C GLN A 122 5.53 -18.39 4.50
N TYR A 123 5.39 -19.05 3.35
CA TYR A 123 5.73 -18.45 2.08
C TYR A 123 4.76 -17.32 1.73
N LEU A 124 3.45 -17.52 1.93
CA LEU A 124 2.44 -16.58 1.44
C LEU A 124 2.66 -15.14 1.94
N PRO A 125 2.81 -14.88 3.26
CA PRO A 125 3.05 -13.52 3.74
C PRO A 125 4.30 -12.89 3.12
N ILE A 126 5.39 -13.67 2.99
CA ILE A 126 6.66 -13.21 2.40
C ILE A 126 6.51 -12.90 0.91
N LEU A 127 5.72 -13.67 0.17
CA LEU A 127 5.46 -13.42 -1.25
C LEU A 127 4.68 -12.12 -1.48
N PHE A 128 3.73 -11.81 -0.60
CA PHE A 128 3.01 -10.54 -0.66
C PHE A 128 3.88 -9.36 -0.24
N GLU A 129 4.68 -9.51 0.83
CA GLU A 129 5.68 -8.51 1.22
C GLU A 129 6.66 -8.23 0.07
N LEU A 130 7.23 -9.27 -0.54
CA LEU A 130 8.09 -9.13 -1.71
C LEU A 130 7.37 -8.42 -2.86
N SER A 131 6.12 -8.76 -3.12
CA SER A 131 5.35 -8.16 -4.22
C SER A 131 5.09 -6.67 -3.97
N ASP A 132 4.72 -6.29 -2.75
CA ASP A 132 4.48 -4.89 -2.37
C ASP A 132 5.75 -4.06 -2.52
N GLU A 133 6.87 -4.55 -1.98
CA GLU A 133 8.17 -3.89 -2.06
C GLU A 133 8.64 -3.77 -3.53
N LEU A 134 8.52 -4.84 -4.32
CA LEU A 134 8.88 -4.81 -5.74
C LEU A 134 8.03 -3.80 -6.52
N VAL A 135 6.71 -3.80 -6.32
CA VAL A 135 5.80 -2.89 -7.04
C VAL A 135 6.03 -1.44 -6.63
N PHE A 136 6.39 -1.17 -5.38
CA PHE A 136 6.77 0.18 -4.95
C PHE A 136 8.05 0.67 -5.65
N LEU A 137 9.08 -0.18 -5.68
CA LEU A 137 10.38 0.15 -6.23
C LEU A 137 10.39 0.26 -7.76
N ILE A 138 9.68 -0.66 -8.43
CA ILE A 138 9.67 -0.79 -9.90
C ILE A 138 8.52 0.02 -10.51
N GLY A 139 7.41 0.15 -9.79
CA GLY A 139 6.16 0.74 -10.26
C GLY A 139 5.17 -0.31 -10.78
N SER A 140 3.90 0.08 -10.85
CA SER A 140 2.79 -0.80 -11.30
C SER A 140 2.93 -1.27 -12.76
N HIS A 141 3.74 -0.59 -13.58
CA HIS A 141 4.09 -1.02 -14.94
C HIS A 141 4.81 -2.39 -14.98
N TRP A 142 5.31 -2.90 -13.85
CA TRP A 142 5.85 -4.26 -13.75
C TRP A 142 4.86 -5.35 -14.23
N PHE A 143 3.56 -5.06 -14.17
CA PHE A 143 2.49 -5.95 -14.63
C PHE A 143 2.27 -5.97 -16.15
N GLU A 144 2.78 -4.98 -16.91
CA GLU A 144 2.48 -4.83 -18.34
C GLU A 144 2.83 -6.07 -19.16
N SER A 145 4.00 -6.64 -18.88
CA SER A 145 4.47 -7.85 -19.58
C SER A 145 3.83 -9.15 -19.09
N ASP A 146 3.04 -9.12 -18.00
CA ASP A 146 2.35 -10.30 -17.48
C ASP A 146 1.02 -9.95 -16.77
N PRO A 147 -0.04 -9.61 -17.52
CA PRO A 147 -1.35 -9.29 -16.94
C PRO A 147 -1.97 -10.44 -16.14
N ASP A 148 -1.67 -11.71 -16.48
CA ASP A 148 -2.24 -12.85 -15.75
C ASP A 148 -1.64 -12.98 -14.36
N PHE A 149 -0.38 -12.61 -14.19
CA PHE A 149 0.23 -12.49 -12.87
C PHE A 149 -0.44 -11.42 -12.01
N LEU A 150 -0.78 -10.26 -12.59
CA LEU A 150 -1.54 -9.23 -11.89
C LEU A 150 -2.88 -9.78 -11.39
N LEU A 151 -3.65 -10.44 -12.25
CA LEU A 151 -4.96 -11.00 -11.86
C LEU A 151 -4.84 -12.07 -10.77
N LEU A 152 -3.81 -12.92 -10.85
CA LEU A 152 -3.53 -13.91 -9.81
C LEU A 152 -3.20 -13.22 -8.48
N LEU A 153 -2.27 -12.26 -8.51
CA LEU A 153 -1.82 -11.56 -7.30
C LEU A 153 -2.95 -10.74 -6.67
N SER A 154 -3.78 -10.05 -7.48
CA SER A 154 -4.92 -9.28 -7.00
C SER A 154 -5.97 -10.18 -6.36
N SER A 155 -6.30 -11.31 -7.00
CA SER A 155 -7.29 -12.26 -6.48
C SER A 155 -6.85 -12.86 -5.16
N MET A 156 -5.60 -13.32 -5.09
CA MET A 156 -5.02 -13.89 -3.87
C MET A 156 -4.90 -12.84 -2.76
N SER A 157 -4.48 -11.61 -3.10
CA SER A 157 -4.42 -10.50 -2.14
C SER A 157 -5.80 -10.12 -1.61
N SER A 158 -6.86 -10.16 -2.43
CA SER A 158 -8.23 -9.89 -2.00
C SER A 158 -8.74 -10.92 -1.00
N ILE A 159 -8.40 -12.20 -1.17
CA ILE A 159 -8.73 -13.25 -0.20
C ILE A 159 -8.03 -12.98 1.12
N ARG A 160 -6.72 -12.66 1.09
CA ARG A 160 -5.95 -12.34 2.30
C ARG A 160 -6.42 -11.07 2.99
N LEU A 161 -6.87 -10.07 2.23
CA LEU A 161 -7.47 -8.86 2.80
C LEU A 161 -8.76 -9.19 3.57
N GLN A 162 -9.57 -10.12 3.07
CA GLN A 162 -10.73 -10.61 3.81
C GLN A 162 -10.29 -11.28 5.13
N GLU A 163 -9.24 -12.11 5.12
CA GLU A 163 -8.70 -12.74 6.33
C GLU A 163 -8.17 -11.71 7.35
N VAL A 164 -7.55 -10.61 6.88
CA VAL A 164 -7.16 -9.46 7.72
C VAL A 164 -8.38 -8.90 8.44
N PHE A 165 -9.49 -8.65 7.74
CA PHE A 165 -10.71 -8.11 8.35
C PHE A 165 -11.40 -9.08 9.33
N HIS A 166 -11.12 -10.38 9.23
CA HIS A 166 -11.56 -11.39 10.19
C HIS A 166 -10.57 -11.62 11.34
N ASN A 167 -9.53 -10.77 11.47
CA ASN A 167 -8.46 -10.89 12.48
C ASN A 167 -7.75 -12.26 12.44
N GLN A 168 -7.66 -12.88 11.27
CA GLN A 168 -7.01 -14.18 11.07
C GLN A 168 -5.51 -14.04 10.73
N THR A 169 -5.04 -12.82 10.52
CA THR A 169 -3.67 -12.50 10.12
C THR A 169 -3.11 -11.33 10.92
N SER A 170 -1.85 -10.95 10.64
CA SER A 170 -1.17 -9.86 11.36
C SER A 170 -1.50 -8.48 10.79
N ILE A 171 -1.36 -7.44 11.63
CA ILE A 171 -1.49 -6.03 11.19
C ILE A 171 -0.49 -5.68 10.09
N LYS A 172 0.70 -6.29 10.10
CA LYS A 172 1.70 -6.11 9.04
C LYS A 172 1.14 -6.52 7.67
N GLU A 173 0.38 -7.60 7.62
CA GLU A 173 -0.28 -8.04 6.39
C GLU A 173 -1.37 -7.05 5.94
N ALA A 174 -2.05 -6.37 6.87
CA ALA A 174 -3.00 -5.31 6.51
C ALA A 174 -2.34 -4.18 5.71
N PHE A 175 -1.15 -3.73 6.11
CA PHE A 175 -0.37 -2.72 5.40
C PHE A 175 0.01 -3.18 3.98
N VAL A 176 0.56 -4.39 3.88
CA VAL A 176 0.97 -4.99 2.60
C VAL A 176 -0.21 -5.11 1.64
N HIS A 177 -1.31 -5.70 2.09
CA HIS A 177 -2.49 -5.88 1.26
C HIS A 177 -3.18 -4.55 0.91
N GLY A 178 -3.24 -3.60 1.85
CA GLY A 178 -3.77 -2.26 1.58
C GLY A 178 -2.98 -1.52 0.49
N ARG A 179 -1.65 -1.54 0.56
CA ARG A 179 -0.76 -0.96 -0.47
C ARG A 179 -0.89 -1.67 -1.82
N LEU A 180 -0.87 -3.00 -1.83
CA LEU A 180 -1.07 -3.77 -3.06
C LEU A 180 -2.39 -3.42 -3.75
N HIS A 181 -3.48 -3.30 -3.01
CA HIS A 181 -4.77 -2.89 -3.58
C HIS A 181 -4.74 -1.46 -4.13
N CYS A 182 -4.00 -0.54 -3.50
CA CYS A 182 -3.75 0.78 -4.09
C CYS A 182 -3.02 0.68 -5.43
N HIS A 183 -2.02 -0.20 -5.55
CA HIS A 183 -1.30 -0.41 -6.80
C HIS A 183 -2.16 -1.05 -7.89
N PHE A 184 -3.00 -2.04 -7.54
CA PHE A 184 -3.93 -2.67 -8.47
C PHE A 184 -4.98 -1.67 -8.98
N ALA A 185 -5.54 -0.86 -8.08
CA ALA A 185 -6.50 0.19 -8.40
C ALA A 185 -5.91 1.23 -9.37
N ARG A 186 -4.72 1.75 -9.07
CA ARG A 186 -4.00 2.69 -9.95
C ARG A 186 -3.64 2.06 -11.29
N TYR A 187 -3.30 0.78 -11.33
CA TYR A 187 -3.02 0.11 -12.60
C TYR A 187 -4.28 -0.02 -13.47
N GLY A 188 -5.43 -0.34 -12.85
CA GLY A 188 -6.73 -0.41 -13.52
C GLY A 188 -7.21 0.94 -14.09
N GLU A 189 -6.76 2.06 -13.52
CA GLU A 189 -7.06 3.41 -14.03
C GLU A 189 -6.47 3.64 -15.44
N TYR A 190 -5.34 3.02 -15.77
CA TYR A 190 -4.72 3.12 -17.08
C TYR A 190 -5.44 2.21 -18.08
N ALA A 191 -6.61 2.67 -18.54
CA ALA A 191 -7.55 1.94 -19.42
C ALA A 191 -6.95 1.36 -20.72
N ASN A 192 -5.75 1.76 -21.12
CA ASN A 192 -5.10 1.31 -22.36
C ASN A 192 -4.11 0.15 -22.16
N ILE A 193 -3.87 -0.29 -20.92
CA ILE A 193 -2.81 -1.26 -20.62
C ILE A 193 -3.35 -2.69 -20.54
N LEU A 194 -4.58 -2.88 -20.08
CA LEU A 194 -5.21 -4.20 -19.96
C LEU A 194 -6.23 -4.45 -21.06
N PRO A 195 -6.24 -5.66 -21.67
CA PRO A 195 -7.37 -6.12 -22.47
C PRO A 195 -8.69 -6.09 -21.67
N ASP A 196 -9.81 -5.79 -22.33
CA ASP A 196 -11.12 -5.56 -21.70
C ASP A 196 -11.58 -6.73 -20.80
N ASP A 197 -11.31 -7.97 -21.20
CA ASP A 197 -11.64 -9.17 -20.42
C ASP A 197 -10.87 -9.21 -19.10
N LYS A 198 -9.57 -8.89 -19.13
CA LYS A 198 -8.71 -8.82 -17.95
C LYS A 198 -9.04 -7.62 -17.06
N ALA A 199 -9.31 -6.47 -17.67
CA ALA A 199 -9.76 -5.28 -16.94
C ALA A 199 -11.07 -5.57 -16.19
N THR A 200 -12.02 -6.25 -16.82
CA THR A 200 -13.28 -6.67 -16.19
C THR A 200 -13.05 -7.56 -14.97
N ILE A 201 -12.14 -8.54 -15.07
CA ILE A 201 -11.79 -9.42 -13.94
C ILE A 201 -11.17 -8.61 -12.80
N LEU A 202 -10.19 -7.75 -13.10
CA LEU A 202 -9.55 -6.91 -12.10
C LEU A 202 -10.54 -5.98 -11.40
N CYS A 203 -11.42 -5.31 -12.15
CA CYS A 203 -12.49 -4.48 -11.60
C CYS A 203 -13.44 -5.28 -10.70
N GLY A 204 -13.79 -6.50 -11.10
CA GLY A 204 -14.57 -7.42 -10.26
C GLY A 204 -13.87 -7.72 -8.94
N THR A 205 -12.58 -8.05 -8.96
CA THR A 205 -11.79 -8.28 -7.75
C THR A 205 -11.76 -7.03 -6.85
N LEU A 206 -11.42 -5.86 -7.40
CA LEU A 206 -11.34 -4.62 -6.62
C LEU A 206 -12.69 -4.22 -6.02
N ARG A 207 -13.79 -4.46 -6.74
CA ARG A 207 -15.14 -4.25 -6.23
C ARG A 207 -15.41 -5.13 -5.01
N GLU A 208 -15.10 -6.42 -5.07
CA GLU A 208 -15.27 -7.31 -3.92
C GLU A 208 -14.40 -6.88 -2.73
N SER A 209 -13.13 -6.51 -2.97
CA SER A 209 -12.25 -5.99 -1.92
C SER A 209 -12.80 -4.71 -1.27
N ALA A 210 -13.38 -3.81 -2.07
CA ALA A 210 -14.02 -2.59 -1.58
C ALA A 210 -15.29 -2.90 -0.78
N ILE A 211 -16.09 -3.90 -1.18
CA ILE A 211 -17.25 -4.38 -0.42
C ILE A 211 -16.81 -4.87 0.96
N TYR A 212 -15.81 -5.76 1.05
CA TYR A 212 -15.31 -6.25 2.33
C TYR A 212 -14.75 -5.12 3.21
N THR A 213 -14.07 -4.16 2.60
CA THR A 213 -13.55 -2.99 3.32
C THR A 213 -14.69 -2.14 3.89
N CYS A 214 -15.72 -1.85 3.09
CA CYS A 214 -16.89 -1.12 3.54
C CYS A 214 -17.64 -1.88 4.65
N GLU A 215 -17.84 -3.19 4.48
CA GLU A 215 -18.48 -4.05 5.48
C GLU A 215 -17.72 -4.00 6.82
N TYR A 216 -16.40 -4.15 6.78
CA TYR A 216 -15.55 -4.02 7.96
C TYR A 216 -15.68 -2.64 8.63
N TYR A 217 -15.72 -1.57 7.85
CA TYR A 217 -15.79 -0.19 8.35
C TYR A 217 -17.15 0.13 8.99
N HIS A 218 -18.23 -0.46 8.46
CA HIS A 218 -19.58 -0.32 9.00
C HIS A 218 -19.79 -1.11 10.29
N ASN A 219 -19.32 -2.35 10.32
CA ASN A 219 -19.62 -3.29 11.39
C ASN A 219 -18.69 -3.17 12.60
N CYS A 220 -17.63 -2.37 12.52
CA CYS A 220 -16.70 -2.24 13.64
C CYS A 220 -17.10 -1.12 14.60
N GLU A 221 -17.51 -1.53 15.80
CA GLU A 221 -17.72 -0.64 16.96
C GLU A 221 -16.46 -0.55 17.85
N GLU A 222 -15.42 -1.32 17.54
CA GLU A 222 -14.16 -1.34 18.28
C GLU A 222 -13.32 -0.09 17.96
N ASN A 223 -12.61 0.43 18.95
CA ASN A 223 -11.73 1.60 18.79
C ASN A 223 -10.32 1.32 19.34
N SER A 224 -9.83 0.08 19.19
CA SER A 224 -8.48 -0.32 19.59
C SER A 224 -7.43 0.25 18.62
N ASP A 225 -6.19 0.38 19.08
CA ASP A 225 -5.09 0.85 18.23
C ASP A 225 -4.82 -0.09 17.06
N ASP A 226 -5.01 -1.40 17.27
CA ASP A 226 -4.82 -2.41 16.23
C ASP A 226 -5.89 -2.30 15.15
N PHE A 227 -7.16 -2.08 15.54
CA PHE A 227 -8.22 -1.72 14.61
C PHE A 227 -7.86 -0.46 13.81
N LYS A 228 -7.46 0.62 14.47
CA LYS A 228 -7.07 1.87 13.80
C LYS A 228 -5.93 1.65 12.80
N LYS A 229 -4.94 0.81 13.10
CA LYS A 229 -3.86 0.47 12.16
C LYS A 229 -4.37 -0.27 10.92
N VAL A 230 -5.33 -1.18 11.06
CA VAL A 230 -5.98 -1.85 9.90
C VAL A 230 -6.73 -0.84 9.05
N ILE A 231 -7.47 0.09 9.67
CA ILE A 231 -8.12 1.20 8.96
C ILE A 231 -7.09 2.01 8.21
N ILE A 232 -6.06 2.54 8.88
CA ILE A 232 -5.00 3.36 8.26
C ILE A 232 -4.39 2.65 7.04
N SER A 233 -4.16 1.34 7.15
CA SER A 233 -3.58 0.51 6.09
C SER A 233 -4.46 0.40 4.83
N THR A 234 -5.78 0.37 5.00
CA THR A 234 -6.73 0.05 3.93
C THR A 234 -7.52 1.26 3.43
N PHE A 235 -7.50 2.36 4.18
CA PHE A 235 -8.29 3.55 3.90
C PHE A 235 -7.96 4.19 2.55
N GLN A 236 -6.67 4.21 2.21
CA GLN A 236 -6.20 4.77 0.94
C GLN A 236 -6.75 3.99 -0.25
N PHE A 237 -6.82 2.66 -0.17
CA PHE A 237 -7.39 1.84 -1.23
C PHE A 237 -8.84 2.21 -1.49
N LEU A 238 -9.68 2.28 -0.44
CA LEU A 238 -11.09 2.61 -0.60
C LEU A 238 -11.27 4.03 -1.15
N CYS A 239 -10.45 5.00 -0.73
CA CYS A 239 -10.50 6.35 -1.30
C CYS A 239 -10.11 6.36 -2.78
N ILE A 240 -9.03 5.69 -3.18
CA ILE A 240 -8.68 5.55 -4.61
C ILE A 240 -9.84 4.92 -5.36
N TYR A 241 -10.45 3.85 -4.82
CA TYR A 241 -11.61 3.18 -5.41
C TYR A 241 -12.79 4.13 -5.68
N ILE A 242 -13.07 5.02 -4.73
CA ILE A 242 -14.15 6.01 -4.84
C ILE A 242 -13.78 7.10 -5.86
N ASP A 243 -12.54 7.58 -5.86
CA ASP A 243 -12.06 8.68 -6.70
C ASP A 243 -12.26 8.41 -8.20
N PHE A 244 -12.01 7.19 -8.65
CA PHE A 244 -12.25 6.80 -10.06
C PHE A 244 -13.71 6.39 -10.36
N GLY A 245 -14.65 6.65 -9.43
CA GLY A 245 -16.09 6.42 -9.64
C GLY A 245 -16.62 5.05 -9.18
N GLY A 246 -15.80 4.25 -8.47
CA GLY A 246 -16.19 2.93 -7.99
C GLY A 246 -17.37 2.93 -7.02
N LEU A 247 -17.68 4.06 -6.38
CA LEU A 247 -18.80 4.21 -5.44
C LEU A 247 -20.14 3.71 -6.01
N LEU A 248 -20.40 3.94 -7.30
CA LEU A 248 -21.66 3.55 -7.96
C LEU A 248 -21.85 2.03 -8.09
N THR A 249 -20.76 1.27 -7.95
CA THR A 249 -20.75 -0.20 -8.10
C THR A 249 -20.98 -0.93 -6.77
N LEU A 250 -20.94 -0.21 -5.66
CA LEU A 250 -21.02 -0.77 -4.31
C LEU A 250 -22.49 -0.97 -3.87
N PRO A 251 -22.78 -1.98 -3.04
CA PRO A 251 -24.13 -2.22 -2.51
C PRO A 251 -24.65 -1.03 -1.68
N LEU A 252 -25.94 -0.72 -1.84
CA LEU A 252 -26.58 0.42 -1.18
C LEU A 252 -26.53 0.35 0.35
N ASP A 253 -26.56 -0.86 0.91
CA ASP A 253 -26.50 -1.11 2.35
C ASP A 253 -25.23 -0.51 2.97
N TYR A 254 -24.13 -0.49 2.21
CA TYR A 254 -22.85 0.04 2.65
C TYR A 254 -22.54 1.45 2.12
N THR A 255 -23.18 1.91 1.03
CA THR A 255 -22.91 3.25 0.50
C THR A 255 -23.74 4.35 1.14
N LYS A 256 -24.95 4.04 1.65
CA LYS A 256 -25.87 5.06 2.16
C LYS A 256 -25.24 5.98 3.21
N ASN A 257 -24.55 5.44 4.21
CA ASN A 257 -23.93 6.27 5.28
C ASN A 257 -22.40 6.30 5.18
N LEU A 258 -21.83 5.99 4.01
CA LEU A 258 -20.40 5.80 3.87
C LEU A 258 -19.61 7.08 4.18
N GLY A 259 -20.10 8.27 3.80
CA GLY A 259 -19.42 9.53 4.11
C GLY A 259 -19.27 9.77 5.61
N GLU A 260 -20.33 9.54 6.38
CA GLU A 260 -20.31 9.66 7.84
C GLU A 260 -19.35 8.64 8.48
N VAL A 261 -19.39 7.39 8.02
CA VAL A 261 -18.49 6.33 8.50
C VAL A 261 -17.03 6.67 8.23
N LEU A 262 -16.69 7.07 7.00
CA LEU A 262 -15.32 7.43 6.64
C LEU A 262 -14.83 8.67 7.40
N LEU A 263 -15.68 9.67 7.61
CA LEU A 263 -15.33 10.84 8.42
C LEU A 263 -15.01 10.42 9.86
N ARG A 264 -15.88 9.61 10.48
CA ARG A 264 -15.70 9.11 11.85
C ARG A 264 -14.39 8.35 12.00
N LEU A 265 -14.11 7.42 11.07
CA LEU A 265 -12.91 6.59 11.08
C LEU A 265 -11.64 7.41 10.81
N ALA A 266 -11.67 8.35 9.86
CA ALA A 266 -10.53 9.19 9.57
C ALA A 266 -10.15 10.05 10.79
N VAL A 267 -11.13 10.63 11.47
CA VAL A 267 -10.95 11.43 12.68
C VAL A 267 -10.43 10.57 13.84
N SER A 268 -10.96 9.36 14.05
CA SER A 268 -10.50 8.48 15.15
C SER A 268 -9.05 8.01 14.96
N CYS A 269 -8.59 7.92 13.71
CA CYS A 269 -7.23 7.51 13.38
C CYS A 269 -6.19 8.65 13.48
N CYS A 270 -6.61 9.91 13.59
CA CYS A 270 -5.73 11.10 13.54
C CYS A 270 -4.67 11.14 14.65
N GLU A 271 -4.91 10.46 15.76
CA GLU A 271 -3.95 10.34 16.87
C GLU A 271 -2.74 9.49 16.48
N ILE A 272 -2.92 8.56 15.52
CA ILE A 272 -1.88 7.63 15.05
C ILE A 272 -1.31 8.09 13.70
N SER A 273 -2.18 8.49 12.76
CA SER A 273 -1.78 8.88 11.41
C SER A 273 -2.78 9.84 10.78
N LEU A 274 -2.26 10.83 10.03
CA LEU A 274 -3.07 11.76 9.23
C LEU A 274 -3.46 11.22 7.85
N VAL A 275 -2.90 10.07 7.45
CA VAL A 275 -3.14 9.47 6.12
C VAL A 275 -4.64 9.30 5.80
N PRO A 276 -5.50 8.82 6.71
CA PRO A 276 -6.93 8.73 6.45
C PRO A 276 -7.58 10.09 6.17
N LEU A 277 -7.24 11.15 6.91
CA LEU A 277 -7.77 12.49 6.63
C LEU A 277 -7.28 13.04 5.29
N GLU A 278 -6.02 12.79 4.94
CA GLU A 278 -5.49 13.20 3.63
C GLU A 278 -6.23 12.48 2.50
N CYS A 279 -6.49 11.19 2.64
CA CYS A 279 -7.23 10.43 1.64
C CYS A 279 -8.70 10.88 1.57
N LEU A 280 -9.34 11.10 2.73
CA LEU A 280 -10.71 11.60 2.81
C LEU A 280 -10.86 12.95 2.12
N ALA A 281 -9.90 13.87 2.33
CA ALA A 281 -9.90 15.20 1.73
C ALA A 281 -9.96 15.14 0.20
N LYS A 282 -9.32 14.15 -0.43
CA LYS A 282 -9.29 13.98 -1.89
C LYS A 282 -10.64 13.58 -2.47
N VAL A 283 -11.41 12.78 -1.75
CA VAL A 283 -12.69 12.21 -2.24
C VAL A 283 -13.92 12.81 -1.59
N ILE A 284 -13.76 13.83 -0.74
CA ILE A 284 -14.84 14.36 0.11
C ILE A 284 -16.06 14.82 -0.69
N CYS A 285 -15.87 15.29 -1.92
CA CYS A 285 -16.95 15.72 -2.81
C CYS A 285 -17.71 14.57 -3.49
N GLU A 286 -17.15 13.35 -3.48
CA GLU A 286 -17.77 12.12 -4.00
C GLU A 286 -18.63 11.41 -2.95
N LEU A 287 -18.43 11.72 -1.67
CA LEU A 287 -19.04 10.96 -0.58
C LEU A 287 -20.51 11.32 -0.36
N PRO A 288 -21.38 10.30 -0.17
CA PRO A 288 -22.78 10.53 0.15
C PRO A 288 -22.96 10.85 1.64
N ASN A 289 -24.00 11.62 1.95
CA ASN A 289 -24.51 11.82 3.31
C ASN A 289 -23.46 12.29 4.33
N LEU A 290 -22.59 13.21 3.92
CA LEU A 290 -21.70 13.90 4.83
C LEU A 290 -22.49 14.86 5.75
N PRO A 291 -22.22 14.86 7.08
CA PRO A 291 -22.84 15.81 8.00
C PRO A 291 -22.50 17.28 7.67
N ASN A 292 -23.40 18.21 7.97
CA ASN A 292 -23.12 19.66 7.81
C ASN A 292 -21.95 20.15 8.68
N THR A 293 -21.58 19.40 9.72
CA THR A 293 -20.44 19.66 10.62
C THR A 293 -19.12 19.07 10.11
N THR A 294 -19.08 18.45 8.92
CA THR A 294 -17.90 17.73 8.41
C THR A 294 -16.62 18.55 8.46
N LEU A 295 -16.63 19.79 7.95
CA LEU A 295 -15.41 20.62 7.97
C LEU A 295 -15.02 21.05 9.38
N ASP A 296 -15.99 21.28 10.26
CA ASP A 296 -15.72 21.62 11.66
C ASP A 296 -15.04 20.45 12.36
N THR A 297 -15.56 19.24 12.17
CA THR A 297 -14.97 18.01 12.71
C THR A 297 -13.53 17.79 12.21
N ILE A 298 -13.28 17.95 10.90
CA ILE A 298 -11.94 17.80 10.33
C ILE A 298 -10.99 18.88 10.87
N THR A 299 -11.43 20.14 10.89
CA THR A 299 -10.61 21.27 11.34
C THR A 299 -10.26 21.14 12.82
N ASP A 300 -11.21 20.72 13.67
CA ASP A 300 -10.97 20.50 15.09
C ASP A 300 -10.07 19.28 15.34
N ALA A 301 -10.21 18.21 14.54
CA ALA A 301 -9.29 17.07 14.59
C ALA A 301 -7.86 17.49 14.24
N LEU A 302 -7.67 18.20 13.12
CA LEU A 302 -6.38 18.73 12.69
C LEU A 302 -5.78 19.67 13.73
N ARG A 303 -6.58 20.57 14.33
CA ARG A 303 -6.10 21.47 15.38
C ARG A 303 -5.59 20.70 16.61
N LYS A 304 -6.25 19.60 16.98
CA LYS A 304 -5.85 18.78 18.14
C LYS A 304 -4.55 18.01 17.91
N CYS A 305 -4.32 17.51 16.70
CA CYS A 305 -3.12 16.72 16.39
C CYS A 305 -1.96 17.55 15.81
N ASN A 306 -2.19 18.82 15.44
CA ASN A 306 -1.18 19.70 14.87
C ASN A 306 -0.03 19.96 15.85
N ASN A 307 1.19 19.63 15.41
CA ASN A 307 2.43 19.89 16.10
C ASN A 307 3.55 20.13 15.07
N LYS A 308 4.75 20.49 15.55
CA LYS A 308 5.87 20.85 14.66
C LYS A 308 6.29 19.74 13.68
N LEU A 309 6.04 18.46 14.01
CA LEU A 309 6.47 17.33 13.19
C LEU A 309 5.52 17.03 12.02
N ASN A 310 4.25 17.44 12.11
CA ASN A 310 3.22 17.13 11.11
C ASN A 310 2.57 18.38 10.51
N GLU A 311 3.16 19.55 10.74
CA GLU A 311 2.61 20.84 10.31
C GLU A 311 2.45 20.91 8.77
N GLU A 312 3.43 20.41 8.02
CA GLU A 312 3.37 20.35 6.55
C GLU A 312 2.25 19.42 6.05
N ASP A 313 2.03 18.28 6.73
CA ASP A 313 0.93 17.37 6.41
C ASP A 313 -0.43 18.03 6.66
N VAL A 314 -0.57 18.74 7.79
CA VAL A 314 -1.79 19.49 8.11
C VAL A 314 -2.07 20.55 7.04
N VAL A 315 -1.05 21.31 6.62
CA VAL A 315 -1.19 22.29 5.53
C VAL A 315 -1.61 21.62 4.23
N ARG A 316 -0.96 20.50 3.85
CA ARG A 316 -1.30 19.74 2.64
C ARG A 316 -2.75 19.26 2.64
N ILE A 317 -3.26 18.78 3.78
CA ILE A 317 -4.66 18.34 3.92
C ILE A 317 -5.61 19.53 3.76
N LEU A 318 -5.34 20.65 4.42
CA LEU A 318 -6.17 21.85 4.33
C LEU A 318 -6.18 22.46 2.92
N ASP A 319 -5.03 22.50 2.25
CA ASP A 319 -4.93 22.97 0.86
C ASP A 319 -5.70 22.01 -0.09
N THR A 320 -5.62 20.69 0.13
CA THR A 320 -6.40 19.69 -0.63
C THR A 320 -7.89 19.91 -0.46
N LEU A 321 -8.37 20.08 0.78
CA LEU A 321 -9.77 20.41 1.07
C LEU A 321 -10.17 21.71 0.39
N HIS A 322 -9.34 22.76 0.45
CA HIS A 322 -9.62 24.03 -0.20
C HIS A 322 -9.85 23.88 -1.71
N VAL A 323 -8.94 23.15 -2.38
CA VAL A 323 -9.03 22.89 -3.83
C VAL A 323 -10.28 22.10 -4.18
N GLN A 324 -10.54 20.99 -3.48
CA GLN A 324 -11.70 20.12 -3.77
C GLN A 324 -13.04 20.86 -3.60
N LEU A 325 -13.13 21.74 -2.61
CA LEU A 325 -14.34 22.51 -2.33
C LEU A 325 -14.55 23.66 -3.31
N GLN A 326 -13.48 24.35 -3.72
CA GLN A 326 -13.56 25.43 -4.71
C GLN A 326 -13.80 24.93 -6.14
N GLY A 327 -13.22 23.78 -6.50
CA GLY A 327 -13.30 23.21 -7.85
C GLY A 327 -14.58 22.44 -8.15
N SER A 328 -15.43 22.19 -7.15
CA SER A 328 -16.64 21.38 -7.32
C SER A 328 -17.70 22.09 -8.17
N ILE A 329 -18.18 21.40 -9.22
CA ILE A 329 -19.25 21.86 -10.10
C ILE A 329 -20.54 22.11 -9.28
N PRO A 330 -21.35 23.15 -9.55
CA PRO A 330 -22.51 23.55 -8.74
C PRO A 330 -23.63 22.50 -8.58
N SER A 331 -23.50 21.32 -9.20
CA SER A 331 -24.53 20.27 -9.20
C SER A 331 -24.55 19.41 -7.94
N ARG A 332 -23.44 19.32 -7.19
CA ARG A 332 -23.44 18.73 -5.84
C ARG A 332 -23.44 19.86 -4.82
N LYS A 333 -24.61 20.17 -4.28
CA LYS A 333 -24.81 21.17 -3.23
C LYS A 333 -24.05 20.75 -1.97
N TRP A 334 -22.76 21.10 -1.89
CA TRP A 334 -22.15 21.37 -0.61
C TRP A 334 -23.00 22.43 0.08
N CYS A 335 -23.39 22.14 1.32
CA CYS A 335 -24.36 22.95 2.02
C CYS A 335 -23.84 24.42 2.05
N PRO A 336 -24.58 25.41 1.54
CA PRO A 336 -24.12 26.80 1.40
C PRO A 336 -23.85 27.51 2.75
N THR A 337 -24.02 26.80 3.87
CA THR A 337 -23.75 27.23 5.24
C THR A 337 -22.34 26.90 5.73
N ILE A 338 -21.53 26.18 4.96
CA ILE A 338 -20.17 25.81 5.36
C ILE A 338 -19.19 26.90 4.94
N SER A 339 -18.67 27.64 5.92
CA SER A 339 -17.74 28.74 5.66
C SER A 339 -16.32 28.20 5.43
N LEU A 340 -15.88 28.20 4.16
CA LEU A 340 -14.47 28.04 3.75
C LEU A 340 -13.51 28.97 4.53
N HIS A 341 -14.05 30.01 5.18
CA HIS A 341 -13.32 30.88 6.09
C HIS A 341 -12.57 30.09 7.17
N LYS A 342 -13.14 29.04 7.77
CA LYS A 342 -12.46 28.29 8.85
C LYS A 342 -11.20 27.55 8.36
N VAL A 343 -11.28 26.92 7.19
CA VAL A 343 -10.11 26.29 6.54
C VAL A 343 -9.05 27.35 6.25
N THR A 344 -9.49 28.50 5.72
CA THR A 344 -8.62 29.64 5.40
C THR A 344 -7.98 30.26 6.65
N GLU A 345 -8.73 30.41 7.74
CA GLU A 345 -8.25 30.91 9.03
C GLU A 345 -7.20 29.98 9.62
N LEU A 346 -7.45 28.66 9.64
CA LEU A 346 -6.46 27.71 10.16
C LEU A 346 -5.20 27.69 9.29
N LEU A 347 -5.34 27.75 7.96
CA LEU A 347 -4.21 27.89 7.04
C LEU A 347 -3.39 29.16 7.32
N GLN A 348 -4.05 30.31 7.52
CA GLN A 348 -3.39 31.58 7.84
C GLN A 348 -2.70 31.53 9.22
N GLN A 349 -3.34 30.93 10.22
CA GLN A 349 -2.76 30.75 11.56
C GLN A 349 -1.50 29.89 11.53
N ILE A 350 -1.47 28.84 10.70
CA ILE A 350 -0.29 27.98 10.56
C ILE A 350 0.81 28.71 9.77
N LYS A 351 0.48 29.29 8.59
CA LYS A 351 1.45 30.01 7.75
C LYS A 351 2.08 31.21 8.46
N SER A 352 1.31 31.96 9.24
CA SER A 352 1.85 33.08 10.04
C SER A 352 2.81 32.60 11.14
N ARG A 353 2.57 31.45 11.79
CA ARG A 353 3.52 30.87 12.75
C ARG A 353 4.87 30.51 12.13
N GLN A 354 4.90 30.14 10.85
CA GLN A 354 6.14 29.85 10.12
C GLN A 354 6.96 31.12 9.83
N GLU A 355 6.29 32.26 9.60
CA GLU A 355 6.95 33.55 9.35
C GLU A 355 7.63 34.12 10.59
N TYR A 356 7.10 33.85 11.80
CA TYR A 356 7.70 34.27 13.07
C TYR A 356 8.75 33.29 13.63
N ALA A 357 8.96 32.13 12.99
CA ALA A 357 9.90 31.10 13.42
C ALA A 357 11.21 31.06 12.59
N LYS A 358 11.34 31.94 11.60
CA LYS A 358 12.60 32.25 10.90
C LYS A 358 13.23 33.50 11.50
#